data_AF-B6Y9C1-F1
#
_entry.id   AF-B6Y9C1-F1
#
_cell.length_a   1.000
_cell.length_b   1.000
_cell.length_c   1.000
_cell.angle_alpha   90.00
_cell.angle_beta   90.00
_cell.angle_gamma   90.00
#
_symmetry.space_group_name_H-M   'P 1'
#
loop_
_entity.id
_entity.type
_entity.pdbx_description
1 polymer ?
#
loop_
_entity_poly.entity_id
_entity_poly.type
_entity_poly.pdbx_seq_one_letter_code
_entity_poly.pdbx_strand_id
1 'polypeptide(L)'
;MQKIKPSASESKELSWFKSAVVEAKNVNELHKVIDKVITSGVRLNACNDGEWSFAEYLVLGTHFHKFDKADRKKLIRKLMLSGAEFHDTLLQNKLIGEIYNELQPEVQPQIDKQLEELEEAGESAVQEGSLIDFEIDNTTSYIEFSDDSKVEVAKILRELGSNILKIGNDAVEVKSEKGGVRNYTDMSNGSSVMLEFPTSIGKLNVILYHDVKKYDQVQVRVENKEMWAELQKRGEEIGKNCLFGGVKLKEAVERGSFTRCGIWSEKYAIKEISNDEVLSSWVERVCGGSKETFREL
;
A
#
# COMPACT_ATOMS: atom_id res chain seq x y z
N MET A 1 -0.35 12.52 12.88
CA MET A 1 0.72 12.32 11.87
C MET A 1 0.62 13.37 10.78
N GLN A 2 1.73 13.89 10.22
CA GLN A 2 1.65 14.73 9.02
C GLN A 2 1.49 13.81 7.81
N LYS A 3 0.26 13.70 7.30
CA LYS A 3 -0.07 12.81 6.18
C LYS A 3 0.80 13.14 4.97
N ILE A 4 1.33 12.10 4.32
CA ILE A 4 2.16 12.27 3.13
C ILE A 4 1.33 12.96 2.05
N LYS A 5 1.81 14.12 1.61
CA LYS A 5 1.13 14.91 0.59
C LYS A 5 0.91 14.10 -0.69
N PRO A 6 -0.23 14.30 -1.36
CA PRO A 6 -0.46 13.67 -2.65
C PRO A 6 0.56 14.16 -3.68
N SER A 7 0.98 13.27 -4.57
CA SER A 7 1.77 13.67 -5.73
C SER A 7 0.97 14.63 -6.65
N ALA A 8 1.62 15.32 -7.59
CA ALA A 8 0.90 16.18 -8.53
C ALA A 8 -0.12 15.41 -9.38
N SER A 9 0.21 14.17 -9.77
CA SER A 9 -0.71 13.29 -10.50
C SER A 9 -1.88 12.83 -9.62
N GLU A 10 -1.61 12.39 -8.40
CA GLU A 10 -2.65 11.95 -7.45
C GLU A 10 -3.55 13.12 -7.05
N SER A 11 -3.00 14.32 -6.86
CA SER A 11 -3.77 15.55 -6.60
C SER A 11 -4.75 15.86 -7.73
N LYS A 12 -4.33 15.69 -8.98
CA LYS A 12 -5.19 15.89 -10.15
C LYS A 12 -6.32 14.86 -10.19
N GLU A 13 -6.02 13.61 -9.87
CA GLU A 13 -7.01 12.53 -9.82
C GLU A 13 -8.02 12.74 -8.68
N LEU A 14 -7.55 13.07 -7.47
CA LEU A 14 -8.39 13.43 -6.33
C LEU A 14 -9.29 14.64 -6.64
N SER A 15 -8.77 15.65 -7.34
CA SER A 15 -9.57 16.80 -7.79
C SER A 15 -10.70 16.41 -8.74
N TRP A 16 -10.45 15.47 -9.66
CA TRP A 16 -11.48 14.94 -10.55
C TRP A 16 -12.57 14.19 -9.76
N PHE A 17 -12.19 13.35 -8.80
CA PHE A 17 -13.14 12.66 -7.93
C PHE A 17 -13.96 13.61 -7.06
N LYS A 18 -13.33 14.63 -6.46
CA LYS A 18 -14.03 15.68 -5.70
C LYS A 18 -15.06 16.40 -6.59
N SER A 19 -14.73 16.69 -7.85
CA SER A 19 -15.68 17.28 -8.81
C SER A 19 -16.86 16.35 -9.10
N ALA A 20 -16.60 15.04 -9.27
CA ALA A 20 -17.66 14.05 -9.47
C ALA A 20 -18.62 13.92 -8.28
N VAL A 21 -18.17 14.18 -7.05
CA VAL A 21 -19.03 14.26 -5.86
C VAL A 21 -20.03 15.42 -5.96
N VAL A 22 -19.57 16.59 -6.45
CA VAL A 22 -20.43 17.78 -6.63
C VAL A 22 -21.47 17.54 -7.72
N GLU A 23 -21.07 16.90 -8.82
CA GLU A 23 -21.93 16.66 -9.97
C GLU A 23 -22.97 15.55 -9.76
N ALA A 24 -22.73 14.65 -8.81
CA ALA A 24 -23.62 13.53 -8.52
C ALA A 24 -25.01 14.01 -8.10
N LYS A 25 -26.05 13.47 -8.74
CA LYS A 25 -27.45 13.90 -8.54
C LYS A 25 -28.21 13.07 -7.51
N ASN A 26 -27.68 11.90 -7.16
CA ASN A 26 -28.35 10.93 -6.30
C ASN A 26 -27.33 10.01 -5.62
N VAL A 27 -27.80 9.25 -4.63
CA VAL A 27 -26.98 8.33 -3.84
C VAL A 27 -26.28 7.27 -4.69
N ASN A 28 -26.93 6.77 -5.76
CA ASN A 28 -26.36 5.75 -6.63
C ASN A 28 -25.16 6.29 -7.43
N GLU A 29 -25.21 7.55 -7.85
CA GLU A 29 -24.07 8.21 -8.49
C GLU A 29 -22.90 8.38 -7.52
N LEU A 30 -23.15 8.78 -6.26
CA LEU A 30 -22.08 8.83 -5.25
C LEU A 30 -21.50 7.44 -4.96
N HIS A 31 -22.32 6.38 -4.89
CA HIS A 31 -21.81 5.02 -4.76
C HIS A 31 -20.84 4.66 -5.89
N LYS A 32 -21.17 5.00 -7.14
CA LYS A 32 -20.29 4.79 -8.30
C LYS A 32 -19.00 5.61 -8.21
N VAL A 33 -19.05 6.82 -7.67
CA VAL A 33 -17.84 7.63 -7.43
C VAL A 33 -16.95 6.92 -6.40
N ILE A 34 -17.52 6.42 -5.30
CA ILE A 34 -16.78 5.64 -4.29
C ILE A 34 -16.21 4.34 -4.89
N ASP A 35 -16.96 3.64 -5.73
CA ASP A 35 -16.42 2.44 -6.39
C ASP A 35 -15.20 2.76 -7.26
N LYS A 36 -15.27 3.86 -8.03
CA LYS A 36 -14.17 4.26 -8.92
C LYS A 36 -12.94 4.71 -8.15
N VAL A 37 -13.09 5.50 -7.09
CA VAL A 37 -11.94 6.00 -6.29
C VAL A 37 -11.27 4.86 -5.52
N ILE A 38 -12.04 3.91 -4.97
CA ILE A 38 -11.49 2.72 -4.31
C ILE A 38 -10.72 1.89 -5.34
N THR A 39 -11.33 1.63 -6.51
CA THR A 39 -10.72 0.82 -7.57
C THR A 39 -9.48 1.46 -8.18
N SER A 40 -9.38 2.79 -8.22
CA SER A 40 -8.19 3.45 -8.75
C SER A 40 -7.00 3.41 -7.79
N GLY A 41 -7.22 3.05 -6.52
CA GLY A 41 -6.17 2.89 -5.52
C GLY A 41 -5.61 4.19 -4.97
N VAL A 42 -6.25 5.34 -5.28
CA VAL A 42 -5.86 6.62 -4.67
C VAL A 42 -6.13 6.62 -3.17
N ARG A 43 -5.31 7.36 -2.44
CA ARG A 43 -5.43 7.53 -0.99
C ARG A 43 -6.61 8.44 -0.66
N LEU A 44 -7.57 7.92 0.11
CA LEU A 44 -8.79 8.61 0.50
C LEU A 44 -8.51 9.74 1.50
N ASN A 45 -7.48 9.55 2.33
CA ASN A 45 -7.08 10.47 3.39
C ASN A 45 -6.03 11.49 2.94
N ALA A 46 -5.44 11.33 1.74
CA ALA A 46 -4.43 12.25 1.23
C ALA A 46 -5.04 13.60 0.83
N CYS A 47 -4.40 14.69 1.29
CA CYS A 47 -4.77 16.06 0.95
C CYS A 47 -3.57 17.01 1.05
N ASN A 48 -3.68 18.16 0.39
CA ASN A 48 -2.74 19.26 0.61
C ASN A 48 -3.06 19.99 1.92
N ASP A 49 -2.10 20.75 2.42
CA ASP A 49 -2.27 21.53 3.66
C ASP A 49 -3.46 22.48 3.52
N GLY A 50 -4.39 22.42 4.49
CA GLY A 50 -5.59 23.25 4.50
C GLY A 50 -6.73 22.77 3.60
N GLU A 51 -6.59 21.64 2.90
CA GLU A 51 -7.68 21.01 2.15
C GLU A 51 -8.34 19.86 2.92
N TRP A 52 -9.61 19.60 2.62
CA TRP A 52 -10.30 18.38 3.03
C TRP A 52 -9.85 17.18 2.19
N SER A 53 -9.76 16.01 2.82
CA SER A 53 -9.51 14.75 2.11
C SER A 53 -10.67 14.40 1.18
N PHE A 54 -10.47 13.45 0.26
CA PHE A 54 -11.58 12.98 -0.58
C PHE A 54 -12.70 12.36 0.27
N ALA A 55 -12.35 11.55 1.28
CA ALA A 55 -13.32 10.93 2.17
C ALA A 55 -14.21 11.98 2.86
N GLU A 56 -13.60 13.03 3.41
CA GLU A 56 -14.32 14.10 4.09
C GLU A 56 -15.15 14.94 3.11
N TYR A 57 -14.60 15.22 1.93
CA TYR A 57 -15.33 15.92 0.87
C TYR A 57 -16.59 15.16 0.46
N LEU A 58 -16.53 13.83 0.39
CA LEU A 58 -17.68 13.00 0.08
C LEU A 58 -18.73 13.03 1.20
N VAL A 59 -18.31 12.93 2.46
CA VAL A 59 -19.22 13.03 3.61
C VAL A 59 -19.93 14.39 3.62
N LEU A 60 -19.21 15.49 3.38
CA LEU A 60 -19.78 16.82 3.21
C LEU A 60 -20.73 16.88 2.01
N GLY A 61 -20.39 16.23 0.90
CA GLY A 61 -21.25 16.09 -0.27
C GLY A 61 -22.61 15.45 0.05
N THR A 62 -22.64 14.42 0.91
CA THR A 62 -23.91 13.81 1.34
C THR A 62 -24.81 14.77 2.12
N HIS A 63 -24.22 15.73 2.84
CA HIS A 63 -24.94 16.79 3.51
C HIS A 63 -25.51 17.80 2.51
N PHE A 64 -24.69 18.24 1.55
CA PHE A 64 -25.10 19.16 0.48
C PHE A 64 -26.27 18.62 -0.33
N HIS A 65 -26.21 17.33 -0.71
CA HIS A 65 -27.27 16.65 -1.46
C HIS A 65 -28.47 16.24 -0.61
N LYS A 66 -28.48 16.57 0.70
CA LYS A 66 -29.57 16.31 1.66
C LYS A 66 -30.02 14.85 1.71
N PHE A 67 -29.09 13.91 1.60
CA PHE A 67 -29.42 12.49 1.71
C PHE A 67 -29.91 12.15 3.12
N ASP A 68 -30.74 11.11 3.22
CA ASP A 68 -31.23 10.65 4.51
C ASP A 68 -30.13 9.94 5.33
N LYS A 69 -30.45 9.61 6.58
CA LYS A 69 -29.50 8.96 7.49
C LYS A 69 -29.07 7.57 6.98
N ALA A 70 -29.97 6.82 6.36
CA ALA A 70 -29.69 5.46 5.89
C ALA A 70 -28.71 5.44 4.72
N ASP A 71 -28.89 6.35 3.76
CA ASP A 71 -28.01 6.50 2.61
C ASP A 71 -26.63 7.03 3.00
N ARG A 72 -26.57 8.02 3.90
CA ARG A 72 -25.31 8.48 4.48
C ARG A 72 -24.56 7.36 5.18
N LYS A 73 -25.26 6.56 5.98
CA LYS A 73 -24.69 5.41 6.70
C LYS A 73 -24.04 4.41 5.75
N LYS A 74 -24.67 4.09 4.61
CA LYS A 74 -24.07 3.20 3.60
C LYS A 74 -22.79 3.77 2.99
N LEU A 75 -22.78 5.06 2.64
CA LEU A 75 -21.61 5.72 2.03
C LEU A 75 -20.45 5.83 3.03
N ILE A 76 -20.73 6.29 4.26
CA ILE A 76 -19.73 6.42 5.32
C ILE A 76 -19.14 5.06 5.69
N ARG A 77 -19.98 4.03 5.84
CA ARG A 77 -19.53 2.66 6.11
C ARG A 77 -18.54 2.18 5.06
N LYS A 78 -18.81 2.44 3.78
CA LYS A 78 -17.94 2.03 2.68
C LYS A 78 -16.59 2.73 2.72
N LEU A 79 -16.57 4.02 3.05
CA LEU A 79 -15.34 4.77 3.25
C LEU A 79 -14.55 4.22 4.45
N MET A 80 -15.20 4.01 5.60
CA MET A 80 -14.55 3.50 6.81
C MET A 80 -13.93 2.12 6.56
N LEU A 81 -14.66 1.19 5.91
CA LEU A 81 -14.13 -0.13 5.54
C LEU A 81 -12.91 -0.07 4.59
N SER A 82 -12.68 1.06 3.95
CA SER A 82 -11.52 1.34 3.11
C SER A 82 -10.47 2.18 3.83
N GLY A 83 -10.51 2.28 5.17
CA GLY A 83 -9.50 3.01 5.95
C GLY A 83 -9.68 4.53 5.96
N ALA A 84 -10.85 5.04 5.59
CA ALA A 84 -11.08 6.49 5.65
C ALA A 84 -11.11 7.01 7.09
N GLU A 85 -10.40 8.10 7.31
CA GLU A 85 -10.35 8.84 8.56
C GLU A 85 -11.07 10.18 8.44
N PHE A 86 -11.70 10.60 9.53
CA PHE A 86 -12.46 11.85 9.59
C PHE A 86 -11.92 12.71 10.72
N HIS A 87 -11.63 13.98 10.43
CA HIS A 87 -11.18 14.90 11.47
C HIS A 87 -12.30 15.17 12.48
N ASP A 88 -11.90 15.43 13.73
CA ASP A 88 -12.83 15.75 14.83
C ASP A 88 -13.80 16.88 14.47
N THR A 89 -13.34 17.89 13.72
CA THR A 89 -14.20 19.00 13.25
C THR A 89 -15.36 18.51 12.39
N LEU A 90 -15.15 17.49 11.55
CA LEU A 90 -16.23 16.88 10.76
C LEU A 90 -17.17 16.07 11.65
N LEU A 91 -16.61 15.31 12.60
CA LEU A 91 -17.36 14.45 13.52
C LEU A 91 -18.18 15.24 14.56
N GLN A 92 -17.83 16.50 14.84
CA GLN A 92 -18.64 17.42 15.66
C GLN A 92 -20.00 17.73 15.03
N ASN A 93 -20.18 17.51 13.72
CA ASN A 93 -21.51 17.58 13.13
C ASN A 93 -22.39 16.46 13.70
N LYS A 94 -23.43 16.83 14.43
CA LYS A 94 -24.30 15.89 15.16
C LYS A 94 -24.70 14.65 14.35
N LEU A 95 -25.20 14.82 13.12
CA LEU A 95 -25.66 13.68 12.31
C LEU A 95 -24.51 12.81 11.81
N ILE A 96 -23.39 13.42 11.41
CA ILE A 96 -22.21 12.67 10.94
C ILE A 96 -21.58 11.90 12.11
N GLY A 97 -21.37 12.56 13.25
CA GLY A 97 -20.85 11.93 14.46
C GLY A 97 -21.73 10.81 14.99
N GLU A 98 -23.06 10.97 14.97
CA GLU A 98 -24.00 9.88 15.31
C GLU A 98 -23.83 8.66 14.38
N ILE A 99 -23.76 8.87 13.06
CA ILE A 99 -23.57 7.79 12.09
C ILE A 99 -22.22 7.10 12.30
N TYR A 100 -21.15 7.88 12.52
CA TYR A 100 -19.81 7.35 12.76
C TYR A 100 -19.79 6.46 14.01
N ASN A 101 -20.33 6.93 15.13
CA ASN A 101 -20.39 6.17 16.38
C ASN A 101 -21.23 4.89 16.26
N GLU A 102 -22.29 4.90 15.44
CA GLU A 102 -23.07 3.69 15.14
C GLU A 102 -22.28 2.67 14.30
N LEU A 103 -21.40 3.12 13.41
CA LEU A 103 -20.64 2.26 12.49
C LEU A 103 -19.31 1.78 13.07
N GLN A 104 -18.67 2.56 13.95
CA GLN A 104 -17.37 2.25 14.53
C GLN A 104 -17.31 0.82 15.12
N PRO A 105 -18.22 0.36 16.00
CA PRO A 105 -18.13 -0.99 16.57
C PRO A 105 -18.36 -2.11 15.54
N GLU A 106 -18.99 -1.80 14.40
CA GLU A 106 -19.19 -2.75 13.31
C GLU A 106 -17.98 -2.82 12.38
N VAL A 107 -17.37 -1.67 12.08
CA VAL A 107 -16.31 -1.55 11.08
C VAL A 107 -14.94 -1.83 11.68
N GLN A 108 -14.66 -1.34 12.90
CA GLN A 108 -13.33 -1.44 13.52
C GLN A 108 -12.79 -2.87 13.55
N PRO A 109 -13.55 -3.91 13.99
CA PRO A 109 -13.03 -5.28 14.03
C PRO A 109 -12.67 -5.88 12.66
N GLN A 110 -13.25 -5.35 11.58
CA GLN A 110 -12.93 -5.80 10.21
C GLN A 110 -11.60 -5.23 9.71
N ILE A 111 -11.17 -4.09 10.26
CA ILE A 111 -9.93 -3.42 9.91
C ILE A 111 -8.82 -3.84 10.88
N ASP A 112 -9.14 -4.08 12.15
CA ASP A 112 -8.19 -4.50 13.20
C ASP A 112 -7.35 -5.70 12.76
N LYS A 113 -7.96 -6.69 12.09
CA LYS A 113 -7.22 -7.84 11.57
C LYS A 113 -6.16 -7.45 10.53
N GLN A 114 -6.49 -6.54 9.61
CA GLN A 114 -5.53 -6.09 8.59
C GLN A 114 -4.43 -5.23 9.22
N LEU A 115 -4.79 -4.44 10.24
CA LEU A 115 -3.86 -3.65 11.03
C LEU A 115 -2.89 -4.54 11.83
N GLU A 116 -3.38 -5.62 12.43
CA GLU A 116 -2.55 -6.62 13.15
C GLU A 116 -1.57 -7.31 12.18
N GLU A 117 -2.03 -7.75 11.00
CA GLU A 117 -1.16 -8.33 9.96
C GLU A 117 -0.09 -7.32 9.49
N LEU A 118 -0.47 -6.05 9.39
CA LEU A 118 0.44 -4.96 9.01
C LEU A 118 1.46 -4.63 10.11
N GLU A 119 1.03 -4.62 11.37
CA GLU A 119 1.88 -4.45 12.55
C GLU A 119 2.93 -5.55 12.62
N GLU A 120 2.52 -6.83 12.56
CA GLU A 120 3.42 -7.98 12.56
C GLU A 120 4.44 -7.90 11.41
N ALA A 121 3.98 -7.50 10.21
CA ALA A 121 4.85 -7.31 9.05
C ALA A 121 5.88 -6.20 9.29
N GLY A 122 5.46 -5.06 9.84
CA GLY A 122 6.30 -3.94 10.21
C GLY A 122 7.35 -4.34 11.25
N GLU A 123 6.93 -4.92 12.37
CA GLU A 123 7.82 -5.36 13.45
C GLU A 123 8.85 -6.39 12.98
N SER A 124 8.42 -7.37 12.17
CA SER A 124 9.32 -8.42 11.66
C SER A 124 10.41 -7.92 10.71
N ALA A 125 10.23 -6.72 10.15
CA ALA A 125 11.16 -6.07 9.23
C ALA A 125 12.23 -5.24 9.95
N VAL A 126 12.02 -4.87 11.22
CA VAL A 126 12.96 -4.06 12.00
C VAL A 126 14.14 -4.91 12.46
N GLN A 127 15.36 -4.51 12.09
CA GLN A 127 16.61 -5.07 12.64
C GLN A 127 17.16 -4.23 13.80
N GLU A 128 16.90 -2.93 13.78
CA GLU A 128 17.29 -1.93 14.80
C GLU A 128 16.23 -0.82 14.82
N GLY A 129 16.03 -0.16 15.96
CA GLY A 129 14.97 0.85 16.18
C GLY A 129 13.59 0.23 16.48
N SER A 130 12.50 0.92 16.15
CA SER A 130 11.14 0.46 16.43
C SER A 130 10.12 0.90 15.36
N LEU A 131 9.05 0.11 15.22
CA LEU A 131 7.82 0.56 14.57
C LEU A 131 7.17 1.66 15.44
N ILE A 132 6.74 2.75 14.81
CA ILE A 132 6.17 3.94 15.46
C ILE A 132 4.68 4.06 15.18
N ASP A 133 4.28 3.86 13.92
CA ASP A 133 2.89 4.02 13.49
C ASP A 133 2.59 3.14 12.27
N PHE A 134 1.33 2.81 12.08
CA PHE A 134 0.86 2.09 10.90
C PHE A 134 -0.63 2.36 10.63
N GLU A 135 -0.95 2.59 9.36
CA GLU A 135 -2.30 2.96 8.92
C GLU A 135 -2.64 2.25 7.60
N ILE A 136 -3.93 2.11 7.32
CA ILE A 136 -4.43 1.66 6.02
C ILE A 136 -5.28 2.78 5.42
N ASP A 137 -4.96 3.16 4.19
CA ASP A 137 -5.71 4.11 3.39
C ASP A 137 -5.99 3.50 2.00
N ASN A 138 -7.21 3.00 1.85
CA ASN A 138 -7.68 2.26 0.68
C ASN A 138 -6.80 1.03 0.39
N THR A 139 -6.11 1.01 -0.76
CA THR A 139 -5.19 -0.06 -1.12
C THR A 139 -3.75 0.24 -0.71
N THR A 140 -3.54 1.34 0.03
CA THR A 140 -2.22 1.80 0.45
C THR A 140 -2.06 1.61 1.95
N SER A 141 -0.99 0.95 2.35
CA SER A 141 -0.62 0.85 3.76
C SER A 141 0.51 1.82 4.05
N TYR A 142 0.45 2.47 5.20
CA TYR A 142 1.49 3.36 5.70
C TYR A 142 2.15 2.72 6.91
N ILE A 143 3.48 2.80 6.98
CA ILE A 143 4.27 2.29 8.10
C ILE A 143 5.35 3.32 8.42
N GLU A 144 5.41 3.76 9.67
CA GLU A 144 6.43 4.68 10.18
C GLU A 144 7.32 3.99 11.19
N PHE A 145 8.62 4.16 11.02
CA PHE A 145 9.67 3.64 11.88
C PHE A 145 10.47 4.78 12.51
N SER A 146 11.14 4.50 13.62
CA SER A 146 12.00 5.47 14.30
C SER A 146 13.20 5.87 13.43
N ASP A 147 13.73 7.08 13.65
CA ASP A 147 14.84 7.64 12.85
C ASP A 147 16.11 6.76 12.84
N ASP A 148 16.34 6.05 13.94
CA ASP A 148 17.47 5.13 14.13
C ASP A 148 17.21 3.72 13.56
N SER A 149 16.05 3.51 12.93
CA SER A 149 15.70 2.18 12.45
C SER A 149 16.54 1.70 11.28
N LYS A 150 16.79 0.38 11.26
CA LYS A 150 17.24 -0.36 10.07
C LYS A 150 16.17 -1.35 9.68
N VAL A 151 15.60 -1.16 8.49
CA VAL A 151 14.40 -1.87 8.06
C VAL A 151 14.70 -2.73 6.84
N GLU A 152 14.38 -4.02 6.93
CA GLU A 152 14.39 -4.94 5.80
C GLU A 152 13.12 -4.71 4.96
N VAL A 153 13.19 -3.73 4.05
CA VAL A 153 12.07 -3.31 3.20
C VAL A 153 11.51 -4.50 2.43
N ALA A 154 12.35 -5.44 2.00
CA ALA A 154 11.92 -6.62 1.25
C ALA A 154 10.97 -7.55 2.03
N LYS A 155 10.96 -7.52 3.37
CA LYS A 155 10.00 -8.29 4.19
C LYS A 155 8.60 -7.67 4.19
N ILE A 156 8.50 -6.35 4.12
CA ILE A 156 7.23 -5.59 4.19
C ILE A 156 6.46 -5.68 2.87
N LEU A 157 7.18 -5.69 1.74
CA LEU A 157 6.62 -5.84 0.39
C LEU A 157 5.79 -7.14 0.18
N ARG A 158 5.69 -8.00 1.20
CA ARG A 158 5.06 -9.33 1.18
C ARG A 158 3.55 -9.32 1.42
N GLU A 159 2.99 -8.36 2.12
CA GLU A 159 1.63 -8.52 2.69
C GLU A 159 0.60 -7.57 2.05
N LEU A 160 1.00 -6.42 1.53
CA LEU A 160 0.10 -5.29 1.32
C LEU A 160 0.38 -4.62 -0.03
N GLY A 161 -0.65 -4.11 -0.69
CA GLY A 161 -0.62 -3.60 -2.06
C GLY A 161 0.39 -2.47 -2.30
N SER A 162 -0.08 -1.23 -2.40
CA SER A 162 0.84 -0.09 -2.39
C SER A 162 1.27 0.16 -0.94
N ASN A 163 2.54 0.47 -0.70
CA ASN A 163 3.02 0.74 0.66
C ASN A 163 3.77 2.06 0.68
N ILE A 164 3.66 2.79 1.79
CA ILE A 164 4.52 3.93 2.04
C ILE A 164 5.25 3.70 3.35
N LEU A 165 6.57 3.64 3.27
CA LEU A 165 7.43 3.37 4.40
C LEU A 165 8.16 4.64 4.78
N LYS A 166 7.93 5.15 5.98
CA LYS A 166 8.65 6.31 6.50
C LYS A 166 9.64 5.85 7.55
N ILE A 167 10.90 6.23 7.40
CA ILE A 167 11.97 5.98 8.36
C ILE A 167 12.58 7.34 8.70
N GLY A 168 12.15 7.91 9.82
CA GLY A 168 12.42 9.30 10.17
C GLY A 168 11.99 10.30 9.09
N ASN A 169 12.92 11.14 8.61
CA ASN A 169 12.62 12.13 7.56
C ASN A 169 12.63 11.54 6.14
N ASP A 170 13.09 10.30 5.97
CA ASP A 170 13.14 9.65 4.67
C ASP A 170 11.87 8.81 4.48
N ALA A 171 11.13 9.05 3.40
CA ALA A 171 9.96 8.25 3.04
C ALA A 171 10.22 7.52 1.72
N VAL A 172 10.00 6.21 1.70
CA VAL A 172 10.08 5.37 0.50
C VAL A 172 8.66 4.98 0.11
N GLU A 173 8.26 5.35 -1.10
CA GLU A 173 6.96 4.96 -1.65
C GLU A 173 7.13 3.73 -2.54
N VAL A 174 6.34 2.70 -2.27
CA VAL A 174 6.31 1.44 -3.00
C VAL A 174 5.07 1.42 -3.87
N LYS A 175 5.26 1.41 -5.20
CA LYS A 175 4.20 1.32 -6.19
C LYS A 175 4.26 -0.02 -6.93
N SER A 176 3.08 -0.61 -7.14
CA SER A 176 2.93 -1.70 -8.10
C SER A 176 2.61 -1.11 -9.49
N GLU A 177 3.36 -1.49 -10.53
CA GLU A 177 3.19 -0.92 -11.88
C GLU A 177 1.91 -1.41 -12.60
N LYS A 178 1.18 -2.41 -12.06
CA LYS A 178 -0.04 -2.94 -12.70
C LYS A 178 -1.10 -3.42 -11.70
N GLY A 179 -2.10 -2.58 -11.46
CA GLY A 179 -3.53 -2.92 -11.32
C GLY A 179 -3.91 -4.17 -10.51
N GLY A 180 -3.33 -4.35 -9.33
CA GLY A 180 -3.74 -5.37 -8.35
C GLY A 180 -2.79 -5.44 -7.16
N VAL A 181 -3.29 -5.89 -6.00
CA VAL A 181 -2.49 -6.21 -4.82
C VAL A 181 -1.53 -7.34 -5.22
N ARG A 182 -0.24 -7.04 -5.35
CA ARG A 182 0.77 -8.03 -5.75
C ARG A 182 2.02 -7.86 -4.93
N ASN A 183 2.23 -8.86 -4.09
CA ASN A 183 3.31 -8.92 -3.13
C ASN A 183 4.62 -9.34 -3.81
N TYR A 184 5.76 -9.01 -3.21
CA TYR A 184 7.12 -9.42 -3.63
C TYR A 184 7.28 -10.95 -3.84
N THR A 185 6.38 -11.74 -3.27
CA THR A 185 6.27 -13.20 -3.41
C THR A 185 5.65 -13.67 -4.71
N ASP A 186 4.89 -12.82 -5.42
CA ASP A 186 4.24 -13.14 -6.70
C ASP A 186 4.75 -12.26 -7.86
N MET A 187 6.06 -11.99 -7.86
CA MET A 187 6.76 -11.50 -9.05
C MET A 187 7.00 -12.60 -10.11
N SER A 188 6.36 -13.76 -9.95
CA SER A 188 6.56 -14.99 -10.74
C SER A 188 6.16 -14.86 -12.22
N ASN A 189 5.39 -13.82 -12.58
CA ASN A 189 4.82 -13.59 -13.91
C ASN A 189 5.52 -12.48 -14.73
N GLY A 190 6.73 -12.06 -14.33
CA GLY A 190 7.48 -10.99 -15.02
C GLY A 190 7.06 -9.57 -14.64
N SER A 191 6.38 -9.41 -13.50
CA SER A 191 6.02 -8.11 -12.91
C SER A 191 7.20 -7.45 -12.16
N SER A 192 7.07 -6.14 -11.94
CA SER A 192 8.02 -5.28 -11.24
C SER A 192 7.39 -4.61 -10.02
N VAL A 193 8.22 -4.36 -9.00
CA VAL A 193 7.91 -3.44 -7.90
C VAL A 193 8.76 -2.19 -8.09
N MET A 194 8.15 -1.01 -8.04
CA MET A 194 8.85 0.27 -8.11
C MET A 194 8.95 0.87 -6.71
N LEU A 195 10.17 1.21 -6.31
CA LEU A 195 10.49 1.96 -5.11
C LEU A 195 10.89 3.37 -5.52
N GLU A 196 10.16 4.35 -5.02
CA GLU A 196 10.38 5.77 -5.28
C GLU A 196 11.05 6.39 -4.04
N PHE A 197 12.28 6.86 -4.22
CA PHE A 197 13.08 7.50 -3.18
C PHE A 197 13.12 9.03 -3.41
N PRO A 198 12.76 9.86 -2.43
CA PRO A 198 13.03 11.29 -2.48
C PRO A 198 14.53 11.55 -2.36
N THR A 199 15.04 12.50 -3.14
CA THR A 199 16.47 12.86 -3.18
C THR A 199 16.64 14.37 -3.35
N SER A 200 17.86 14.88 -3.20
CA SER A 200 18.15 16.32 -3.36
C SER A 200 17.87 16.90 -4.75
N ILE A 201 17.76 16.06 -5.80
CA ILE A 201 17.52 16.48 -7.19
C ILE A 201 16.23 15.94 -7.81
N GLY A 202 15.31 15.43 -6.97
CA GLY A 202 14.03 14.90 -7.40
C GLY A 202 13.76 13.50 -6.86
N LYS A 203 12.91 12.73 -7.54
CA LYS A 203 12.55 11.38 -7.12
C LYS A 203 13.28 10.34 -7.96
N LEU A 204 13.94 9.39 -7.30
CA LEU A 204 14.65 8.30 -7.94
C LEU A 204 13.83 7.01 -7.86
N ASN A 205 13.53 6.43 -9.02
CA ASN A 205 12.85 5.15 -9.09
C ASN A 205 13.85 3.99 -9.18
N VAL A 206 13.68 3.01 -8.30
CA VAL A 206 14.38 1.73 -8.29
C VAL A 206 13.37 0.63 -8.54
N ILE A 207 13.61 -0.17 -9.55
CA ILE A 207 12.71 -1.24 -9.98
C ILE A 207 13.29 -2.58 -9.57
N LEU A 208 12.48 -3.36 -8.87
CA LEU A 208 12.76 -4.72 -8.47
C LEU A 208 12.06 -5.70 -9.41
N TYR A 209 12.77 -6.73 -9.86
CA TYR A 209 12.22 -7.79 -10.70
C TYR A 209 12.58 -9.16 -10.14
N HIS A 210 11.71 -10.13 -10.34
CA HIS A 210 12.05 -11.53 -10.11
C HIS A 210 13.06 -12.04 -11.14
N ASP A 211 14.09 -12.73 -10.66
CA ASP A 211 14.95 -13.54 -11.52
C ASP A 211 14.32 -14.91 -11.76
N VAL A 212 13.73 -15.09 -12.96
CA VAL A 212 13.13 -16.37 -13.39
C VAL A 212 14.13 -17.52 -13.52
N LYS A 213 15.44 -17.24 -13.56
CA LYS A 213 16.51 -18.25 -13.63
C LYS A 213 17.11 -18.58 -12.28
N LYS A 214 17.08 -17.63 -11.33
CA LYS A 214 17.63 -17.76 -9.98
C LYS A 214 16.59 -17.34 -8.96
N TYR A 215 15.78 -18.30 -8.54
CA TYR A 215 14.60 -18.05 -7.71
C TYR A 215 14.91 -17.42 -6.34
N ASP A 216 16.12 -17.61 -5.85
CA ASP A 216 16.68 -17.04 -4.64
C ASP A 216 17.17 -15.59 -4.82
N GLN A 217 17.12 -15.02 -6.01
CA GLN A 217 17.58 -13.65 -6.30
C GLN A 217 16.46 -12.72 -6.76
N VAL A 218 16.61 -11.45 -6.40
CA VAL A 218 15.82 -10.34 -6.94
C VAL A 218 16.74 -9.36 -7.64
N GLN A 219 16.42 -9.06 -8.89
CA GLN A 219 17.14 -8.13 -9.73
C GLN A 219 16.76 -6.70 -9.36
N VAL A 220 17.74 -5.80 -9.36
CA VAL A 220 17.58 -4.39 -9.01
C VAL A 220 18.06 -3.53 -10.17
N ARG A 221 17.23 -2.57 -10.58
CA ARG A 221 17.60 -1.60 -11.60
C ARG A 221 17.19 -0.20 -11.18
N VAL A 222 18.04 0.77 -11.44
CA VAL A 222 17.68 2.17 -11.32
C VAL A 222 17.14 2.66 -12.66
N GLU A 223 15.98 3.31 -12.66
CA GLU A 223 15.32 3.80 -13.88
C GLU A 223 16.16 4.91 -14.54
N ASN A 224 16.57 5.91 -13.77
CA ASN A 224 17.41 7.02 -14.23
C ASN A 224 18.87 6.85 -13.76
N LYS A 225 19.71 6.26 -14.61
CA LYS A 225 21.14 6.03 -14.33
C LYS A 225 21.96 7.30 -14.22
N GLU A 226 21.58 8.36 -14.94
CA GLU A 226 22.27 9.65 -14.89
C GLU A 226 22.06 10.31 -13.53
N MET A 227 20.80 10.35 -13.08
CA MET A 227 20.43 10.83 -11.75
C MET A 227 21.12 10.02 -10.65
N TRP A 228 21.15 8.69 -10.75
CA TRP A 228 21.90 7.84 -9.82
C TRP A 228 23.38 8.22 -9.74
N ALA A 229 24.05 8.36 -10.89
CA ALA A 229 25.47 8.72 -10.93
C ALA A 229 25.74 10.12 -10.34
N GLU A 230 24.84 11.08 -10.57
CA GLU A 230 24.92 12.41 -9.97
C GLU A 230 24.78 12.36 -8.44
N LEU A 231 23.81 11.61 -7.93
CA LEU A 231 23.61 11.42 -6.49
C LEU A 231 24.83 10.76 -5.83
N GLN A 232 25.43 9.76 -6.48
CA GLN A 232 26.66 9.14 -6.01
C GLN A 232 27.84 10.13 -5.97
N LYS A 233 27.98 11.02 -6.96
CA LYS A 233 29.02 12.08 -6.95
C LYS A 233 28.82 13.09 -5.84
N ARG A 234 27.56 13.38 -5.48
CA ARG A 234 27.21 14.27 -4.36
C ARG A 234 27.41 13.62 -2.99
N GLY A 235 27.67 12.31 -2.95
CA GLY A 235 27.80 11.56 -1.70
C GLY A 235 26.48 11.35 -0.98
N GLU A 236 25.35 11.44 -1.68
CA GLU A 236 24.02 11.25 -1.11
C GLU A 236 23.74 9.76 -0.88
N GLU A 237 23.47 9.38 0.38
CA GLU A 237 23.20 8.00 0.78
C GLU A 237 21.69 7.71 0.69
N ILE A 238 21.26 7.27 -0.49
CA ILE A 238 19.85 6.96 -0.77
C ILE A 238 19.41 5.71 -0.03
N GLY A 239 18.28 5.78 0.68
CA GLY A 239 17.73 4.65 1.42
C GLY A 239 18.71 4.13 2.48
N LYS A 240 19.43 5.04 3.15
CA LYS A 240 20.44 4.73 4.17
C LYS A 240 20.00 3.67 5.19
N ASN A 241 18.74 3.74 5.59
CA ASN A 241 18.12 2.88 6.60
C ASN A 241 17.33 1.70 6.00
N CYS A 242 17.33 1.56 4.67
CA CYS A 242 16.66 0.48 3.94
C CYS A 242 17.65 -0.63 3.60
N LEU A 243 17.28 -1.86 3.97
CA LEU A 243 18.01 -3.08 3.63
C LEU A 243 17.24 -3.90 2.59
N PHE A 244 18.00 -4.61 1.77
CA PHE A 244 17.55 -5.48 0.69
C PHE A 244 18.28 -6.81 0.79
N GLY A 245 17.69 -7.79 1.47
CA GLY A 245 18.35 -9.06 1.77
C GLY A 245 19.61 -8.86 2.62
N GLY A 246 19.55 -7.93 3.59
CA GLY A 246 20.65 -7.59 4.48
C GLY A 246 21.73 -6.66 3.90
N VAL A 247 21.63 -6.23 2.63
CA VAL A 247 22.57 -5.26 2.03
C VAL A 247 21.92 -3.90 1.80
N LYS A 248 22.72 -2.84 1.74
CA LYS A 248 22.24 -1.48 1.43
C LYS A 248 21.82 -1.35 -0.03
N LEU A 249 20.95 -0.37 -0.34
CA LEU A 249 20.48 -0.11 -1.71
C LEU A 249 21.62 0.03 -2.73
N LYS A 250 22.65 0.82 -2.40
CA LYS A 250 23.80 1.04 -3.29
C LYS A 250 24.46 -0.28 -3.71
N GLU A 251 24.68 -1.16 -2.75
CA GLU A 251 25.30 -2.45 -2.98
C GLU A 251 24.39 -3.38 -3.80
N ALA A 252 23.09 -3.38 -3.52
CA ALA A 252 22.11 -4.13 -4.32
C ALA A 252 22.06 -3.66 -5.78
N VAL A 253 22.14 -2.34 -6.02
CA VAL A 253 22.21 -1.74 -7.36
C VAL A 253 23.51 -2.09 -8.08
N GLU A 254 24.65 -1.99 -7.40
CA GLU A 254 25.97 -2.32 -7.96
C GLU A 254 26.10 -3.80 -8.34
N ARG A 255 25.57 -4.69 -7.49
CA ARG A 255 25.46 -6.13 -7.76
C ARG A 255 24.40 -6.45 -8.83
N GLY A 256 23.51 -5.51 -9.10
CA GLY A 256 22.31 -5.69 -9.94
C GLY A 256 21.28 -6.64 -9.32
N SER A 257 21.52 -7.15 -8.11
CA SER A 257 20.65 -8.12 -7.45
C SER A 257 20.95 -8.22 -5.95
N PHE A 258 20.01 -8.81 -5.20
CA PHE A 258 20.22 -9.25 -3.82
C PHE A 258 19.52 -10.59 -3.56
N THR A 259 19.95 -11.27 -2.50
CA THR A 259 19.34 -12.54 -2.07
C THR A 259 17.96 -12.28 -1.49
N ARG A 260 16.97 -13.02 -1.98
CA ARG A 260 15.60 -13.00 -1.50
C ARG A 260 15.55 -13.43 -0.04
N CYS A 261 14.92 -12.63 0.81
CA CYS A 261 14.73 -12.90 2.23
C CYS A 261 13.26 -13.22 2.58
N GLY A 262 13.04 -13.91 3.70
CA GLY A 262 11.72 -14.28 4.24
C GLY A 262 11.32 -15.75 3.96
N ILE A 263 10.10 -16.15 4.35
CA ILE A 263 9.60 -17.55 4.33
C ILE A 263 9.78 -18.28 2.98
N TRP A 264 9.91 -17.55 1.87
CA TRP A 264 10.16 -18.13 0.56
C TRP A 264 11.57 -18.73 0.41
N SER A 265 12.60 -18.15 1.07
CA SER A 265 13.93 -18.76 1.12
C SER A 265 13.88 -20.13 1.78
N GLU A 266 13.03 -20.30 2.79
CA GLU A 266 12.84 -21.59 3.48
C GLU A 266 11.97 -22.56 2.65
N LYS A 267 10.79 -22.13 2.16
CA LYS A 267 9.88 -23.00 1.39
C LYS A 267 10.51 -23.55 0.11
N TYR A 268 11.39 -22.79 -0.54
CA TYR A 268 12.03 -23.21 -1.79
C TYR A 268 13.43 -23.80 -1.60
N ALA A 269 14.17 -23.43 -0.55
CA ALA A 269 15.33 -24.23 -0.13
C ALA A 269 14.90 -25.66 0.27
N ILE A 270 13.70 -25.83 0.84
CA ILE A 270 13.12 -27.14 1.13
C ILE A 270 12.63 -27.84 -0.17
N LYS A 271 12.06 -27.11 -1.14
CA LYS A 271 11.64 -27.70 -2.43
C LYS A 271 12.81 -28.13 -3.33
N GLU A 272 13.99 -27.52 -3.22
CA GLU A 272 15.19 -28.03 -3.91
C GLU A 272 15.69 -29.38 -3.33
N ILE A 273 15.27 -29.75 -2.12
CA ILE A 273 15.54 -31.08 -1.53
C ILE A 273 14.49 -32.12 -1.97
N SER A 274 13.32 -31.69 -2.47
CA SER A 274 12.23 -32.57 -2.91
C SER A 274 11.72 -32.18 -4.30
N ASN A 275 12.33 -32.75 -5.35
CA ASN A 275 11.89 -32.58 -6.73
C ASN A 275 10.39 -32.92 -6.97
N ASP A 276 9.85 -32.25 -8.00
CA ASP A 276 8.78 -32.72 -8.92
C ASP A 276 7.29 -32.64 -8.56
N GLU A 277 6.80 -31.55 -7.95
CA GLU A 277 5.38 -31.19 -8.11
C GLU A 277 5.13 -29.71 -8.47
N VAL A 278 4.84 -29.56 -9.78
CA VAL A 278 3.97 -28.61 -10.50
C VAL A 278 3.74 -27.24 -9.85
N LEU A 279 4.20 -26.21 -10.57
CA LEU A 279 3.96 -24.78 -10.32
C LEU A 279 2.48 -24.42 -10.56
N SER A 280 1.61 -24.73 -9.60
CA SER A 280 0.25 -24.18 -9.56
C SER A 280 0.28 -22.75 -9.04
N SER A 281 -0.29 -21.82 -9.82
CA SER A 281 -0.48 -20.43 -9.44
C SER A 281 -1.33 -20.30 -8.16
N TRP A 282 -1.16 -19.22 -7.40
CA TRP A 282 -1.91 -18.96 -6.16
C TRP A 282 -3.44 -19.01 -6.36
N VAL A 283 -3.91 -18.66 -7.56
CA VAL A 283 -5.32 -18.75 -7.97
C VAL A 283 -5.85 -20.18 -7.90
N GLU A 284 -5.05 -21.18 -8.27
CA GLU A 284 -5.47 -22.59 -8.20
C GLU A 284 -5.53 -23.14 -6.77
N ARG A 285 -4.70 -22.60 -5.85
CA ARG A 285 -4.65 -23.07 -4.45
C ARG A 285 -5.82 -22.53 -3.61
N VAL A 286 -6.31 -21.33 -3.92
CA VAL A 286 -7.45 -20.73 -3.20
C VAL A 286 -8.79 -21.19 -3.76
N CYS A 287 -8.89 -21.45 -5.06
CA CYS A 287 -10.14 -21.93 -5.69
C CYS A 287 -10.29 -23.47 -5.71
N GLY A 288 -9.24 -24.24 -5.42
CA GLY A 288 -9.23 -25.70 -5.51
C GLY A 288 -9.87 -26.45 -4.33
N GLY A 289 -10.62 -25.77 -3.46
CA GLY A 289 -11.23 -26.33 -2.26
C GLY A 289 -12.65 -26.88 -2.41
N SER A 290 -13.21 -26.96 -3.63
CA SER A 290 -14.50 -27.63 -3.86
C SER A 290 -14.34 -28.76 -4.87
N LYS A 291 -13.94 -29.93 -4.37
CA LYS A 291 -14.28 -31.21 -5.00
C LYS A 291 -15.45 -31.80 -4.21
N GLU A 292 -16.64 -31.26 -4.39
CA GLU A 292 -17.84 -32.06 -4.18
C GLU A 292 -17.92 -33.08 -5.32
N THR A 293 -17.72 -34.33 -4.93
CA THR A 293 -17.81 -35.52 -5.76
C THR A 293 -19.23 -35.68 -6.32
N PHE A 294 -19.42 -35.38 -7.61
CA PHE A 294 -20.44 -36.08 -8.39
C PHE A 294 -19.95 -37.51 -8.62
N ARG A 295 -20.52 -38.48 -7.89
CA ARG A 295 -20.47 -39.89 -8.27
C ARG A 295 -21.67 -40.18 -9.16
N GLU A 296 -21.36 -40.72 -10.34
CA GLU A 296 -22.28 -41.46 -11.18
C GLU A 296 -22.79 -42.70 -10.43
N LEU A 297 -24.10 -42.79 -10.24
CA LEU A 297 -24.99 -43.91 -10.58
C LEU A 297 -26.44 -43.54 -10.20
#